data_AF-A0A9P9QEK1-F1
#
_entry.id   AF-A0A9P9QEK1-F1
#
_cell.length_a   1.000
_cell.length_b   1.000
_cell.length_c   1.000
_cell.angle_alpha   90.00
_cell.angle_beta   90.00
_cell.angle_gamma   90.00
#
_symmetry.space_group_name_H-M   'P 1'
#
loop_
_entity.id
_entity.type
_entity.pdbx_description
1 polymer ?
#
loop_
_entity_poly.entity_id
_entity_poly.type
_entity_poly.pdbx_seq_one_letter_code
_entity_poly.pdbx_strand_id
1 'polypeptide(L)'
;MENHPAGPPDTAIPASKKYAHLYMPIITASLIFTNREISKHILNPKNAYPMNAMLLVAASAIPTHFVASKLYAPNRPEPTPEEAARFTRKHDAYRALVLATYGRLYGTPFNLKFLIADFMFSYAIGALIGERPAGTRQRRSEFLVALLWVIGSGVIQLWLPPIPALYFWTTAFDRTVWRAAYLALVDDIMGILAYPNLRTRKGRITLVLAQAFTITSLVYFALAWIRRYNEGYFQSAKVV
;
A
#
# COMPACT_ATOMS: atom_id res chain seq x y z
N MET A 1 39.72 32.73 -18.39
CA MET A 1 38.48 31.92 -18.28
C MET A 1 38.92 30.49 -18.05
N GLU A 2 38.92 30.04 -16.80
CA GLU A 2 39.29 28.67 -16.45
C GLU A 2 38.16 27.74 -16.88
N ASN A 3 38.46 26.85 -17.83
CA ASN A 3 37.61 25.73 -18.17
C ASN A 3 37.65 24.74 -17.01
N HIS A 4 36.65 24.78 -16.12
CA HIS A 4 36.43 23.67 -15.20
C HIS A 4 36.12 22.42 -16.02
N PRO A 5 36.89 21.33 -15.90
CA PRO A 5 36.56 20.08 -16.57
C PRO A 5 35.21 19.62 -16.03
N ALA A 6 34.28 19.36 -16.95
CA ALA A 6 33.03 18.68 -16.65
C ALA A 6 33.38 17.41 -15.87
N GLY A 7 32.86 17.30 -14.64
CA GLY A 7 33.03 16.10 -13.83
C GLY A 7 32.61 14.85 -14.61
N PRO A 8 33.16 13.68 -14.29
CA PRO A 8 32.83 12.45 -15.00
C PRO A 8 31.31 12.25 -15.01
N PRO A 9 30.73 11.74 -16.12
CA PRO A 9 29.29 11.50 -16.20
C PRO A 9 28.89 10.59 -15.04
N ASP A 10 27.93 11.06 -14.23
CA ASP A 10 27.34 10.27 -13.15
C ASP A 10 26.94 8.91 -13.73
N THR A 11 27.63 7.85 -13.32
CA THR A 11 27.31 6.50 -13.78
C THR A 11 25.88 6.18 -13.35
N ALA A 12 24.98 6.08 -14.32
CA ALA A 12 23.57 5.86 -14.07
C ALA A 12 23.38 4.59 -13.22
N ILE A 13 22.89 4.75 -11.99
CA ILE A 13 22.66 3.65 -11.06
C ILE A 13 21.59 2.73 -11.68
N PRO A 14 21.85 1.41 -11.83
CA PRO A 14 20.87 0.47 -12.39
C PRO A 14 19.56 0.47 -11.61
N ALA A 15 18.43 0.32 -12.31
CA ALA A 15 17.10 0.30 -11.69
C ALA A 15 16.95 -0.79 -10.61
N SER A 16 17.60 -1.95 -10.80
CA SER A 16 17.64 -3.05 -9.83
C SER A 16 18.27 -2.66 -8.49
N LYS A 17 19.24 -1.74 -8.50
CA LYS A 17 19.85 -1.17 -7.29
C LYS A 17 19.09 0.05 -6.78
N LYS A 18 18.51 0.85 -7.68
CA LYS A 18 17.75 2.06 -7.34
C LYS A 18 16.43 1.76 -6.60
N TYR A 19 15.74 0.69 -6.98
CA TYR A 19 14.41 0.34 -6.47
C TYR A 19 14.37 -0.94 -5.62
N ALA A 20 15.52 -1.35 -5.06
CA ALA A 20 15.64 -2.58 -4.24
C ALA A 20 14.59 -2.68 -3.13
N HIS A 21 14.36 -1.59 -2.40
CA HIS A 21 13.38 -1.55 -1.32
C HIS A 21 11.91 -1.58 -1.79
N LEU A 22 11.65 -1.28 -3.07
CA LEU A 22 10.32 -1.28 -3.67
C LEU A 22 9.90 -2.67 -4.15
N TYR A 23 10.77 -3.38 -4.87
CA TYR A 23 10.40 -4.70 -5.41
C TYR A 23 10.62 -5.84 -4.41
N MET A 24 11.53 -5.70 -3.44
CA MET A 24 11.82 -6.78 -2.47
C MET A 24 10.60 -7.22 -1.64
N PRO A 25 9.74 -6.33 -1.12
CA PRO A 25 8.48 -6.72 -0.49
C PRO A 25 7.59 -7.60 -1.37
N ILE A 26 7.55 -7.33 -2.68
CA ILE A 26 6.76 -8.10 -3.65
C ILE A 26 7.36 -9.51 -3.83
N ILE A 27 8.70 -9.60 -3.93
CA ILE A 27 9.41 -10.88 -3.98
C ILE A 27 9.14 -11.68 -2.69
N THR A 28 9.27 -11.06 -1.52
CA THR A 28 9.01 -11.73 -0.23
C THR A 28 7.59 -12.26 -0.14
N ALA A 29 6.59 -11.45 -0.50
CA ALA A 29 5.19 -11.90 -0.53
C ALA A 29 5.00 -13.08 -1.50
N SER A 30 5.63 -13.03 -2.67
CA SER A 30 5.58 -14.13 -3.66
C SER A 30 6.25 -15.42 -3.16
N LEU A 31 7.37 -15.31 -2.43
CA LEU A 31 8.03 -16.44 -1.80
C LEU A 31 7.17 -17.08 -0.70
N ILE A 32 6.47 -16.25 0.10
CA ILE A 32 5.52 -16.73 1.11
C ILE A 32 4.40 -17.55 0.45
N PHE A 33 3.89 -17.09 -0.70
CA PHE A 33 2.83 -17.79 -1.44
C PHE A 33 3.28 -19.04 -2.18
N THR A 34 4.46 -19.01 -2.79
CA THR A 34 5.00 -20.18 -3.52
C THR A 34 5.48 -21.27 -2.55
N ASN A 35 5.86 -20.91 -1.32
CA ASN A 35 6.19 -21.87 -0.29
C ASN A 35 4.92 -22.54 0.26
N ARG A 36 4.69 -23.77 -0.18
CA ARG A 36 3.51 -24.57 0.16
C ARG A 36 3.32 -24.77 1.67
N GLU A 37 4.40 -24.91 2.44
CA GLU A 37 4.30 -25.14 3.88
C GLU A 37 3.89 -23.87 4.64
N ILE A 38 4.48 -22.73 4.28
CA ILE A 38 4.09 -21.43 4.83
C ILE A 38 2.66 -21.10 4.45
N SER A 39 2.32 -21.28 3.17
CA SER A 39 0.98 -21.02 2.65
C SER A 39 -0.07 -21.89 3.32
N LYS A 40 0.18 -23.19 3.56
CA LYS A 40 -0.74 -24.07 4.30
C LYS A 40 -1.05 -23.52 5.70
N HIS A 41 -0.05 -23.07 6.45
CA HIS A 41 -0.26 -22.55 7.80
C HIS A 41 -1.04 -21.23 7.83
N ILE A 42 -0.81 -20.35 6.85
CA ILE A 42 -1.50 -19.07 6.74
C ILE A 42 -2.91 -19.23 6.17
N LEU A 43 -3.09 -20.12 5.18
CA LEU A 43 -4.37 -20.37 4.51
C LEU A 43 -5.29 -21.30 5.31
N ASN A 44 -4.80 -22.02 6.32
CA ASN A 44 -5.62 -22.97 7.07
C ASN A 44 -6.77 -22.23 7.80
N PRO A 45 -8.04 -22.45 7.40
CA PRO A 45 -9.19 -21.82 8.05
C PRO A 45 -9.40 -22.32 9.48
N LYS A 46 -8.77 -23.45 9.86
CA LYS A 46 -8.79 -24.02 11.23
C LYS A 46 -7.57 -23.61 12.05
N ASN A 47 -6.77 -22.63 11.61
CA ASN A 47 -5.63 -22.16 12.39
C ASN A 47 -6.13 -21.52 13.70
N ALA A 48 -5.75 -22.11 14.84
CA ALA A 48 -6.11 -21.62 16.17
C ALA A 48 -5.47 -20.26 16.50
N TYR A 49 -4.38 -19.88 15.81
CA TYR A 49 -3.63 -18.65 16.07
C TYR A 49 -3.35 -17.86 14.78
N PRO A 50 -4.39 -17.31 14.12
CA PRO A 50 -4.24 -16.58 12.87
C PRO A 50 -3.41 -15.30 13.03
N MET A 51 -3.44 -14.68 14.21
CA MET A 51 -2.66 -13.48 14.51
C MET A 51 -1.16 -13.76 14.52
N ASN A 52 -0.73 -14.91 15.04
CA ASN A 52 0.69 -15.29 15.09
C ASN A 52 1.25 -15.50 13.68
N ALA A 53 0.46 -16.10 12.79
CA ALA A 53 0.82 -16.25 11.37
C ALA A 53 1.00 -14.89 10.69
N MET A 54 0.12 -13.92 10.97
CA MET A 54 0.24 -12.55 10.42
C MET A 54 1.44 -11.79 11.01
N LEU A 55 1.76 -11.98 12.29
CA LEU A 55 2.96 -11.41 12.90
C LEU A 55 4.24 -11.98 12.27
N LEU A 56 4.27 -13.27 11.94
CA LEU A 56 5.39 -13.89 11.22
C LEU A 56 5.53 -13.32 9.80
N VAL A 57 4.41 -13.11 9.10
CA VAL A 57 4.40 -12.44 7.78
C VAL A 57 4.96 -11.02 7.91
N ALA A 58 4.52 -10.25 8.90
CA ALA A 58 5.04 -8.90 9.13
C ALA A 58 6.54 -8.91 9.51
N ALA A 59 6.97 -9.88 10.32
CA ALA A 59 8.37 -10.04 10.72
C ALA A 59 9.30 -10.34 9.54
N SER A 60 8.80 -10.92 8.44
CA SER A 60 9.56 -11.12 7.21
C SER A 60 10.06 -9.81 6.57
N ALA A 61 9.52 -8.66 6.98
CA ALA A 61 10.06 -7.36 6.59
C ALA A 61 11.50 -7.12 7.07
N ILE A 62 11.92 -7.73 8.19
CA ILE A 62 13.28 -7.60 8.72
C ILE A 62 14.32 -8.22 7.77
N PRO A 63 14.23 -9.52 7.40
CA PRO A 63 15.15 -10.08 6.40
C PRO A 63 14.98 -9.41 5.03
N THR A 64 13.76 -9.01 4.64
CA THR A 64 13.52 -8.25 3.41
C THR A 64 14.30 -6.94 3.39
N HIS A 65 14.26 -6.17 4.48
CA HIS A 65 15.01 -4.93 4.63
C HIS A 65 16.51 -5.18 4.53
N PHE A 66 17.01 -6.23 5.19
CA PHE A 66 18.43 -6.57 5.17
C PHE A 66 18.94 -6.90 3.77
N VAL A 67 18.23 -7.77 3.04
CA VAL A 67 18.60 -8.14 1.66
C VAL A 67 18.49 -6.94 0.72
N ALA A 68 17.39 -6.16 0.81
CA ALA A 68 17.22 -4.95 0.01
C ALA A 68 18.33 -3.93 0.26
N SER A 69 18.75 -3.75 1.50
CA SER A 69 19.81 -2.81 1.87
C SER A 69 21.18 -3.20 1.29
N LYS A 70 21.45 -4.50 1.07
CA LYS A 70 22.69 -4.96 0.43
C LYS A 70 22.74 -4.63 -1.07
N LEU A 71 21.59 -4.59 -1.73
CA LEU A 71 21.50 -4.29 -3.16
C LEU A 71 21.33 -2.80 -3.44
N TYR A 72 20.77 -2.06 -2.48
CA TYR A 72 20.44 -0.64 -2.63
C TYR A 72 21.69 0.23 -2.72
N ALA A 73 21.71 1.17 -3.66
CA ALA A 73 22.78 2.16 -3.79
C ALA A 73 22.55 3.35 -2.81
N PRO A 74 23.37 3.51 -1.75
CA PRO A 74 23.09 4.48 -0.68
C PRO A 74 23.33 5.94 -1.08
N ASN A 75 24.15 6.20 -2.10
CA ASN A 75 24.58 7.54 -2.52
C ASN A 75 23.81 8.05 -3.74
N ARG A 76 22.53 7.70 -3.88
CA ARG A 76 21.75 8.20 -5.01
C ARG A 76 21.31 9.67 -4.79
N PRO A 77 21.14 10.45 -5.87
CA PRO A 77 20.65 11.83 -5.79
C PRO A 77 19.22 11.90 -5.21
N GLU A 78 18.85 13.08 -4.71
CA GLU A 78 17.47 13.37 -4.32
C GLU A 78 16.53 13.23 -5.54
N PRO A 79 15.27 12.80 -5.34
CA PRO A 79 14.32 12.65 -6.44
C PRO A 79 14.10 13.98 -7.15
N THR A 80 14.05 13.92 -8.48
CA THR A 80 13.57 15.05 -9.30
C THR A 80 12.10 15.36 -8.99
N PRO A 81 11.57 16.56 -9.31
CA PRO A 81 10.17 16.90 -9.09
C PRO A 81 9.17 15.92 -9.74
N GLU A 82 9.51 15.39 -10.92
CA GLU A 82 8.71 14.38 -11.63
C GLU A 82 8.76 13.01 -10.93
N GLU A 83 9.92 12.64 -10.40
CA GLU A 83 10.07 11.41 -9.63
C GLU A 83 9.35 11.48 -8.28
N ALA A 84 9.35 12.66 -7.66
CA ALA A 84 8.66 12.98 -6.42
C ALA A 84 7.14 13.16 -6.59
N ALA A 85 6.63 13.16 -7.82
CA ALA A 85 5.19 13.15 -8.06
C ALA A 85 4.56 11.89 -7.46
N ARG A 86 3.36 12.04 -6.88
CA ARG A 86 2.59 10.94 -6.28
C ARG A 86 2.33 9.84 -7.31
N PHE A 87 2.47 8.58 -6.89
CA PHE A 87 2.34 7.41 -7.76
C PHE A 87 0.98 7.37 -8.48
N THR A 88 -0.11 7.60 -7.76
CA THR A 88 -1.48 7.64 -8.29
C THR A 88 -1.78 8.84 -9.19
N ARG A 89 -0.82 9.76 -9.38
CA ARG A 89 -0.93 10.91 -10.29
C ARG A 89 -0.05 10.80 -11.52
N LYS A 90 0.88 9.84 -11.57
CA LYS A 90 1.73 9.64 -12.75
C LYS A 90 0.95 9.07 -13.92
N HIS A 91 -0.09 8.29 -13.64
CA HIS A 91 -0.92 7.68 -14.67
C HIS A 91 -2.29 7.27 -14.11
N ASP A 92 -3.35 7.48 -14.89
CA ASP A 92 -4.73 7.14 -14.50
C ASP A 92 -4.89 5.63 -14.22
N ALA A 93 -4.17 4.79 -14.96
CA ALA A 93 -4.14 3.35 -14.70
C ALA A 93 -3.60 3.00 -13.30
N TYR A 94 -2.62 3.74 -12.77
CA TYR A 94 -2.09 3.50 -11.43
C TYR A 94 -3.13 3.85 -10.37
N ARG A 95 -3.84 4.97 -10.56
CA ARG A 95 -4.97 5.36 -9.71
C ARG A 95 -6.08 4.31 -9.74
N ALA A 96 -6.48 3.88 -10.93
CA ALA A 96 -7.52 2.86 -11.10
C ALA A 96 -7.11 1.53 -10.45
N LEU A 97 -5.84 1.13 -10.56
CA LEU A 97 -5.32 -0.09 -9.95
C LEU A 97 -5.34 -0.02 -8.42
N VAL A 98 -4.94 1.12 -7.85
CA VAL A 98 -5.03 1.34 -6.39
C VAL A 98 -6.50 1.38 -5.93
N LEU A 99 -7.39 2.00 -6.68
CA LEU A 99 -8.83 1.94 -6.39
C LEU A 99 -9.43 0.54 -6.62
N ALA A 100 -8.81 -0.28 -7.46
CA ALA A 100 -9.19 -1.68 -7.59
C ALA A 100 -8.75 -2.50 -6.37
N THR A 101 -7.69 -2.12 -5.64
CA THR A 101 -7.37 -2.77 -4.36
C THR A 101 -8.21 -2.24 -3.20
N TYR A 102 -8.75 -1.02 -3.35
CA TYR A 102 -9.67 -0.39 -2.41
C TYR A 102 -10.96 -1.22 -2.18
N GLY A 103 -11.38 -1.36 -0.93
CA GLY A 103 -12.50 -2.20 -0.49
C GLY A 103 -12.24 -3.71 -0.53
N ARG A 104 -11.50 -4.21 -1.52
CA ARG A 104 -11.20 -5.65 -1.69
C ARG A 104 -10.25 -6.17 -0.62
N LEU A 105 -9.32 -5.33 -0.17
CA LEU A 105 -8.50 -5.55 1.04
C LEU A 105 -9.34 -5.69 2.33
N TYR A 106 -10.60 -5.27 2.33
CA TYR A 106 -11.50 -5.30 3.49
C TYR A 106 -12.76 -6.16 3.24
N GLY A 107 -12.69 -7.08 2.28
CA GLY A 107 -13.75 -8.09 2.11
C GLY A 107 -14.83 -7.77 1.07
N THR A 108 -14.85 -6.58 0.44
CA THR A 108 -15.94 -6.25 -0.50
C THR A 108 -15.73 -6.92 -1.87
N PRO A 109 -16.78 -7.50 -2.50
CA PRO A 109 -16.68 -8.11 -3.83
C PRO A 109 -16.40 -7.05 -4.92
N PHE A 110 -15.75 -7.46 -6.01
CA PHE A 110 -15.47 -6.58 -7.14
C PHE A 110 -16.79 -6.12 -7.77
N ASN A 111 -17.00 -4.80 -7.88
CA ASN A 111 -18.10 -4.23 -8.64
C ASN A 111 -17.57 -3.10 -9.52
N LEU A 112 -17.74 -3.23 -10.84
CA LEU A 112 -17.25 -2.26 -11.82
C LEU A 112 -17.91 -0.88 -11.63
N LYS A 113 -19.21 -0.84 -11.29
CA LYS A 113 -19.94 0.41 -11.07
C LYS A 113 -19.36 1.18 -9.88
N PHE A 114 -19.01 0.46 -8.81
CA PHE A 114 -18.34 1.08 -7.66
C PHE A 114 -16.93 1.53 -8.00
N LEU A 115 -16.17 0.76 -8.78
CA LEU A 115 -14.83 1.19 -9.22
C LEU A 115 -14.87 2.48 -10.06
N ILE A 116 -15.82 2.59 -11.00
CA ILE A 116 -16.00 3.79 -11.82
C ILE A 116 -16.40 4.99 -10.94
N ALA A 117 -17.37 4.81 -10.05
CA ALA A 117 -17.76 5.86 -9.12
C ALA A 117 -16.57 6.30 -8.25
N ASP A 118 -15.83 5.34 -7.69
CA ASP A 118 -14.65 5.58 -6.89
C ASP A 118 -13.58 6.37 -7.64
N PHE A 119 -13.36 6.03 -8.90
CA PHE A 119 -12.45 6.73 -9.78
C PHE A 119 -12.89 8.17 -10.02
N MET A 120 -14.15 8.41 -10.39
CA MET A 120 -14.68 9.76 -10.60
C MET A 120 -14.61 10.63 -9.33
N PHE A 121 -15.01 10.06 -8.20
CA PHE A 121 -14.96 10.75 -6.91
C PHE A 121 -13.53 11.08 -6.48
N SER A 122 -12.52 10.28 -6.85
CA SER A 122 -11.13 10.59 -6.50
C SER A 122 -10.63 11.91 -7.09
N TYR A 123 -11.12 12.32 -8.27
CA TYR A 123 -10.81 13.64 -8.84
C TYR A 123 -11.58 14.76 -8.13
N ALA A 124 -12.86 14.55 -7.84
CA ALA A 124 -13.71 15.56 -7.20
C ALA A 124 -13.25 15.87 -5.76
N ILE A 125 -12.93 14.83 -4.99
CA ILE A 125 -12.48 14.96 -3.60
C ILE A 125 -11.08 15.57 -3.55
N GLY A 126 -10.20 15.21 -4.48
CA GLY A 126 -8.86 15.78 -4.55
C GLY A 126 -8.88 17.30 -4.75
N ALA A 127 -9.82 17.80 -5.56
CA ALA A 127 -10.06 19.23 -5.71
C ALA A 127 -10.60 19.87 -4.42
N LEU A 128 -11.45 19.17 -3.66
CA LEU A 128 -12.12 19.68 -2.46
C LEU A 128 -11.21 19.74 -1.22
N ILE A 129 -10.32 18.75 -1.05
CA ILE A 129 -9.43 18.63 0.13
C ILE A 129 -8.21 19.56 0.02
N GLY A 130 -8.07 20.31 -1.08
CA GLY A 130 -6.90 21.16 -1.30
C GLY A 130 -5.64 20.32 -1.45
N GLU A 131 -5.72 19.30 -2.31
CA GLU A 131 -4.61 18.41 -2.57
C GLU A 131 -3.36 19.18 -3.03
N ARG A 132 -2.21 18.94 -2.38
CA ARG A 132 -0.99 19.70 -2.66
C ARG A 132 -0.49 19.55 -4.11
N PRO A 133 0.17 20.58 -4.66
CA PRO A 133 0.85 20.51 -5.95
C PRO A 133 1.91 19.40 -5.97
N ALA A 134 2.12 18.82 -7.17
CA ALA A 134 3.17 17.85 -7.41
C ALA A 134 4.56 18.44 -7.03
N GLY A 135 5.43 17.63 -6.43
CA GLY A 135 6.78 18.03 -6.03
C GLY A 135 6.91 18.67 -4.64
N THR A 136 5.82 18.81 -3.87
CA THR A 136 5.90 19.28 -2.47
C THR A 136 6.34 18.15 -1.53
N ARG A 137 7.27 18.44 -0.59
CA ARG A 137 7.73 17.46 0.40
C ARG A 137 6.56 16.92 1.25
N GLN A 138 6.52 15.60 1.40
CA GLN A 138 5.57 14.88 2.24
C GLN A 138 5.71 15.33 3.71
N ARG A 139 4.61 15.74 4.36
CA ARG A 139 4.65 15.99 5.81
C ARG A 139 4.49 14.66 6.53
N ARG A 140 5.42 14.34 7.44
CA ARG A 140 5.43 13.09 8.25
C ARG A 140 4.14 12.86 9.06
N SER A 141 3.36 13.92 9.30
CA SER A 141 2.08 13.87 10.01
C SER A 141 0.94 13.31 9.16
N GLU A 142 1.01 13.39 7.83
CA GLU A 142 -0.10 13.03 6.94
C GLU A 142 -0.31 11.51 6.91
N PHE A 143 0.76 10.72 6.92
CA PHE A 143 0.70 9.26 7.06
C PHE A 143 0.04 8.81 8.36
N LEU A 144 0.44 9.39 9.50
CA LEU A 144 -0.11 9.05 10.82
C LEU A 144 -1.57 9.48 10.95
N VAL A 145 -1.93 10.65 10.40
CA VAL A 145 -3.31 11.13 10.39
C VAL A 145 -4.19 10.26 9.51
N ALA A 146 -3.72 9.88 8.31
CA ALA A 146 -4.46 8.97 7.43
C ALA A 146 -4.65 7.60 8.09
N LEU A 147 -3.61 7.06 8.74
CA LEU A 147 -3.69 5.79 9.45
C LEU A 147 -4.60 5.86 10.68
N LEU A 148 -4.52 6.92 11.48
CA LEU A 148 -5.39 7.13 12.64
C LEU A 148 -6.85 7.36 12.22
N TRP A 149 -7.07 7.99 11.06
CA TRP A 149 -8.41 8.14 10.51
C TRP A 149 -8.99 6.80 10.06
N VAL A 150 -8.17 5.99 9.40
CA VAL A 150 -8.50 4.60 9.02
C VAL A 150 -8.84 3.76 10.25
N ILE A 151 -8.09 3.89 11.34
CA ILE A 151 -8.41 3.15 12.57
C ILE A 151 -9.67 3.74 13.24
N GLY A 152 -9.74 5.06 13.32
CA GLY A 152 -10.80 5.79 14.01
C GLY A 152 -12.17 5.61 13.36
N SER A 153 -12.25 5.58 12.03
CA SER A 153 -13.54 5.44 11.36
C SER A 153 -14.10 4.02 11.43
N GLY A 154 -13.22 3.00 11.47
CA GLY A 154 -13.61 1.63 11.82
C GLY A 154 -14.22 1.54 13.22
N VAL A 155 -13.73 2.33 14.19
CA VAL A 155 -14.32 2.42 15.53
C VAL A 155 -15.66 3.16 15.48
N ILE A 156 -15.78 4.29 14.79
CA ILE A 156 -17.05 5.06 14.73
C ILE A 156 -18.20 4.22 14.14
N GLN A 157 -17.93 3.38 13.12
CA GLN A 157 -18.94 2.49 12.56
C GLN A 157 -19.48 1.46 13.58
N LEU A 158 -18.69 1.06 14.58
CA LEU A 158 -19.12 0.13 15.62
C LEU A 158 -20.06 0.78 16.65
N TRP A 159 -20.08 2.11 16.74
CA TRP A 159 -20.83 2.87 17.76
C TRP A 159 -22.00 3.67 17.19
N LEU A 160 -22.23 3.64 15.87
CA LEU A 160 -23.30 4.39 15.23
C LEU A 160 -24.67 3.70 15.43
N PRO A 161 -25.69 4.41 15.95
CA PRO A 161 -27.04 3.88 16.03
C PRO A 161 -27.62 3.60 14.62
N PRO A 162 -28.48 2.58 14.46
CA PRO A 162 -28.95 2.08 13.16
C PRO A 162 -30.04 2.98 12.56
N ILE A 163 -29.76 4.28 12.38
CA ILE A 163 -30.65 5.22 11.71
C ILE A 163 -30.31 5.21 10.21
N PRO A 164 -31.23 4.81 9.30
CA PRO A 164 -30.89 4.57 7.90
C PRO A 164 -30.28 5.76 7.17
N ALA A 165 -30.81 6.97 7.37
CA ALA A 165 -30.30 8.19 6.75
C ALA A 165 -28.94 8.59 7.33
N LEU A 166 -28.78 8.53 8.66
CA LEU A 166 -27.52 8.83 9.32
C LEU A 166 -26.45 7.82 8.90
N TYR A 167 -26.78 6.54 8.87
CA TYR A 167 -25.92 5.45 8.41
C TYR A 167 -25.51 5.63 6.95
N PHE A 168 -26.44 6.02 6.07
CA PHE A 168 -26.12 6.27 4.66
C PHE A 168 -25.12 7.43 4.51
N TRP A 169 -25.36 8.57 5.14
CA TRP A 169 -24.49 9.74 5.02
C TRP A 169 -23.15 9.55 5.71
N THR A 170 -23.12 8.93 6.89
CA THR A 170 -21.86 8.60 7.57
C THR A 170 -21.07 7.57 6.79
N THR A 171 -21.71 6.55 6.22
CA THR A 171 -21.05 5.56 5.35
C THR A 171 -20.55 6.21 4.06
N ALA A 172 -21.31 7.12 3.45
CA ALA A 172 -20.90 7.81 2.22
C ALA A 172 -19.71 8.74 2.48
N PHE A 173 -19.76 9.54 3.55
CA PHE A 173 -18.67 10.42 3.96
C PHE A 173 -17.43 9.61 4.36
N ASP A 174 -17.61 8.59 5.19
CA ASP A 174 -16.53 7.72 5.64
C ASP A 174 -15.86 7.01 4.46
N ARG A 175 -16.63 6.44 3.52
CA ARG A 175 -16.09 5.84 2.29
C ARG A 175 -15.36 6.84 1.39
N THR A 176 -15.77 8.10 1.39
CA THR A 176 -15.16 9.17 0.60
C THR A 176 -13.82 9.56 1.18
N VAL A 177 -13.77 9.79 2.50
CA VAL A 177 -12.54 10.14 3.22
C VAL A 177 -11.58 8.95 3.27
N TRP A 178 -12.08 7.74 3.50
CA TRP A 178 -11.30 6.51 3.47
C TRP A 178 -10.62 6.29 2.12
N ARG A 179 -11.28 6.64 1.01
CA ARG A 179 -10.71 6.55 -0.34
C ARG A 179 -9.54 7.51 -0.53
N ALA A 180 -9.71 8.76 -0.11
CA ALA A 180 -8.65 9.76 -0.18
C ALA A 180 -7.46 9.38 0.72
N ALA A 181 -7.76 8.93 1.95
CA ALA A 181 -6.75 8.45 2.90
C ALA A 181 -6.00 7.22 2.36
N TYR A 182 -6.69 6.29 1.72
CA TYR A 182 -6.08 5.09 1.14
C TYR A 182 -5.18 5.42 -0.06
N LEU A 183 -5.60 6.29 -0.97
CA LEU A 183 -4.76 6.75 -2.08
C LEU A 183 -3.50 7.45 -1.58
N ALA A 184 -3.65 8.35 -0.60
CA ALA A 184 -2.53 9.03 0.04
C ALA A 184 -1.58 8.05 0.75
N LEU A 185 -2.14 7.06 1.47
CA LEU A 185 -1.36 6.02 2.14
C LEU A 185 -0.51 5.22 1.15
N VAL A 186 -1.09 4.82 0.01
CA VAL A 186 -0.37 4.08 -1.03
C VAL A 186 0.71 4.96 -1.67
N ASP A 187 0.41 6.23 -1.95
CA ASP A 187 1.41 7.18 -2.45
C ASP A 187 2.57 7.38 -1.46
N ASP A 188 2.27 7.46 -0.16
CA ASP A 188 3.25 7.56 0.91
C ASP A 188 4.13 6.31 1.00
N ILE A 189 3.53 5.12 0.96
CA ILE A 189 4.28 3.86 0.96
C ILE A 189 5.18 3.76 -0.27
N MET A 190 4.64 4.05 -1.46
CA MET A 190 5.42 4.03 -2.70
C MET A 190 6.57 5.04 -2.63
N GLY A 191 6.34 6.23 -2.09
CA GLY A 191 7.37 7.24 -1.85
C GLY A 191 8.47 6.76 -0.89
N ILE A 192 8.10 6.15 0.24
CA ILE A 192 9.04 5.62 1.25
C ILE A 192 9.87 4.47 0.68
N LEU A 193 9.23 3.54 -0.03
CA LEU A 193 9.89 2.35 -0.59
C LEU A 193 10.75 2.70 -1.81
N ALA A 194 10.27 3.59 -2.67
CA ALA A 194 11.03 4.06 -3.82
C ALA A 194 12.16 4.97 -3.37
N TYR A 195 11.94 5.85 -2.39
CA TYR A 195 12.93 6.81 -1.91
C TYR A 195 13.24 6.75 -0.40
N PRO A 196 13.90 5.67 0.09
CA PRO A 196 14.10 5.49 1.53
C PRO A 196 15.17 6.42 2.12
N ASN A 197 14.89 6.96 3.31
CA ASN A 197 15.88 7.70 4.09
C ASN A 197 16.65 6.75 5.04
N LEU A 198 17.73 6.15 4.55
CA LEU A 198 18.57 5.22 5.32
C LEU A 198 19.57 5.90 6.25
N ARG A 199 19.75 7.22 6.15
CA ARG A 199 20.71 7.99 6.97
C ARG A 199 20.25 8.13 8.43
N THR A 200 18.93 8.11 8.66
CA THR A 200 18.36 8.32 10.00
C THR A 200 17.76 7.04 10.56
N ARG A 201 17.87 6.83 11.89
CA ARG A 201 17.21 5.69 12.58
C ARG A 201 15.70 5.70 12.34
N LYS A 202 15.08 6.88 12.42
CA LYS A 202 13.64 7.06 12.16
C LYS A 202 13.27 6.61 10.74
N GLY A 203 14.04 7.01 9.71
CA GLY A 203 13.78 6.61 8.33
C GLY A 203 13.92 5.09 8.09
N ARG A 204 14.88 4.43 8.75
CA ARG A 204 15.00 2.96 8.71
C ARG A 204 13.80 2.26 9.33
N ILE A 205 13.33 2.74 10.49
CA ILE A 205 12.14 2.19 11.15
C ILE A 205 10.91 2.37 10.25
N THR A 206 10.69 3.58 9.73
CA THR A 206 9.58 3.86 8.80
C THR A 206 9.62 2.96 7.57
N LEU A 207 10.81 2.70 7.03
CA LEU A 207 10.98 1.80 5.89
C LEU A 207 10.59 0.36 6.23
N VAL A 208 11.07 -0.19 7.34
CA VAL A 208 10.72 -1.55 7.77
C VAL A 208 9.21 -1.68 8.00
N LEU A 209 8.59 -0.67 8.61
CA LEU A 209 7.14 -0.63 8.80
C LEU A 209 6.38 -0.59 7.46
N ALA A 210 6.83 0.23 6.51
CA ALA A 210 6.24 0.28 5.17
C ALA A 210 6.37 -1.07 4.44
N GLN A 211 7.53 -1.75 4.57
CA GLN A 211 7.74 -3.09 4.02
C GLN A 211 6.84 -4.12 4.70
N ALA A 212 6.72 -4.10 6.03
CA ALA A 212 5.84 -4.99 6.79
C ALA A 212 4.37 -4.81 6.39
N PHE A 213 3.91 -3.56 6.29
CA PHE A 213 2.56 -3.24 5.84
C PHE A 213 2.32 -3.74 4.41
N THR A 214 3.27 -3.53 3.50
CA THR A 214 3.15 -3.95 2.09
C THR A 214 3.08 -5.46 1.96
N ILE A 215 4.00 -6.19 2.61
CA ILE A 215 4.02 -7.66 2.59
C ILE A 215 2.71 -8.21 3.18
N THR A 216 2.31 -7.71 4.35
CA THR A 216 1.09 -8.16 5.03
C THR A 216 -0.15 -7.87 4.19
N SER A 217 -0.24 -6.69 3.56
CA SER A 217 -1.36 -6.32 2.70
C SER A 217 -1.45 -7.19 1.44
N LEU A 218 -0.31 -7.48 0.79
CA LEU A 218 -0.26 -8.38 -0.37
C LEU A 218 -0.66 -9.79 0.02
N VAL A 219 -0.15 -10.28 1.15
CA VAL A 219 -0.49 -11.60 1.67
C VAL A 219 -1.98 -11.66 2.00
N TYR A 220 -2.50 -10.70 2.76
CA TYR A 220 -3.92 -10.63 3.10
C TYR A 220 -4.80 -10.56 1.85
N PHE A 221 -4.43 -9.76 0.86
CA PHE A 221 -5.17 -9.64 -0.39
C PHE A 221 -5.31 -10.97 -1.12
N ALA A 222 -4.22 -11.71 -1.31
CA ALA A 222 -4.31 -12.99 -2.01
C ALA A 222 -5.01 -14.07 -1.16
N LEU A 223 -4.88 -14.06 0.17
CA LEU A 223 -5.67 -14.93 1.04
C LEU A 223 -7.18 -14.65 0.90
N ALA A 224 -7.56 -13.38 0.93
CA ALA A 224 -8.95 -12.96 0.76
C ALA A 224 -9.49 -13.37 -0.62
N TRP A 225 -8.65 -13.30 -1.66
CA TRP A 225 -8.98 -13.77 -3.00
C TRP A 225 -9.19 -15.30 -3.05
N ILE A 226 -8.23 -16.08 -2.51
CA ILE A 226 -8.30 -17.55 -2.48
C ILE A 226 -9.53 -18.03 -1.71
N ARG A 227 -9.83 -17.43 -0.55
CA ARG A 227 -11.02 -17.77 0.24
C ARG A 227 -12.31 -17.59 -0.56
N ARG A 228 -12.46 -16.46 -1.24
CA ARG A 228 -13.64 -16.18 -2.07
C ARG A 228 -13.74 -17.09 -3.28
N TYR A 229 -12.61 -17.40 -3.93
CA TYR A 229 -12.58 -18.36 -5.04
C TYR A 229 -13.11 -19.73 -4.57
N ASN A 230 -12.64 -20.19 -3.41
CA ASN A 230 -13.08 -21.45 -2.83
C ASN A 230 -14.55 -21.40 -2.38
N GLU A 231 -15.01 -20.33 -1.73
CA GLU A 231 -16.41 -20.14 -1.32
C GLU A 231 -17.37 -20.14 -2.52
N GLY A 232 -17.02 -19.47 -3.61
CA GLY A 232 -17.77 -19.50 -4.86
C GLY A 232 -17.83 -20.90 -5.48
N TYR A 233 -16.72 -21.63 -5.45
CA TYR A 233 -16.63 -23.01 -5.95
C TYR A 233 -17.51 -23.99 -5.13
N PHE A 234 -17.54 -23.84 -3.80
CA PHE A 234 -18.39 -24.65 -2.91
C PHE A 234 -19.88 -24.30 -3.02
N GLN A 235 -20.23 -23.06 -3.34
CA GLN A 235 -21.62 -22.70 -3.63
C GLN A 235 -22.10 -23.30 -4.97
N SER A 236 -21.26 -23.31 -6.01
CA SER A 236 -21.60 -23.97 -7.28
C SER A 236 -21.63 -25.50 -7.19
N ALA A 237 -20.80 -26.12 -6.34
CA ALA A 237 -20.75 -27.57 -6.17
C ALA A 237 -21.89 -28.14 -5.30
N LYS A 238 -22.61 -27.29 -4.56
CA LYS A 238 -23.84 -27.68 -3.83
C LYS A 238 -25.12 -27.56 -4.68
N VAL A 239 -25.00 -27.10 -5.92
CA VAL A 239 -26.07 -27.08 -6.92
C VAL A 239 -25.80 -28.22 -7.91
N VAL A 240 -25.76 -29.46 -7.40
CA VAL A 240 -25.87 -30.70 -8.18
C VAL A 240 -26.65 -31.69 -7.34
#